data_AF-A0A094GDP8-F1
#
_entry.id   AF-A0A094GDP8-F1
#
_cell.length_a   1.000
_cell.length_b   1.000
_cell.length_c   1.000
_cell.angle_alpha   90.00
_cell.angle_beta   90.00
_cell.angle_gamma   90.00
#
_symmetry.space_group_name_H-M   'P 1'
#
loop_
_entity.id
_entity.type
_entity.pdbx_description
1 polymer ?
#
loop_
_entity_poly.entity_id
_entity_poly.type
_entity_poly.pdbx_seq_one_letter_code
_entity_poly.pdbx_strand_id
1 'polypeptide(L)'
;MWVPSQYTMVNQHSNIRLRNELTGLEPGDPPPTPWKPGLWTHYVVLVQIFGRVLDLNRRLVFPSDEDKTPIEEESQRLALELEDFERNLPADVRYSEANLAARIADSTGRMFVALHLGYHHYSTLLYYHYLENHKLSFAEPSRLYINRCKYHAAAFSDIVRVSLANNNAEAVYNIVGHMTVVSSSVLVHTVLFGGNSEVREARERLEVNFQLLVKLGEFCKYHAAAFSDIVRVSLANNKAEAVYNIVGHMTVVSSSVLVHTVLFGGNSEVREARERLEVNFQLLVKLGEFWPSVTPLMAKRHTIDESPDKVPELLHRVNKSTTPQDGSVDD
;
A
#
# COMPACT_ATOMS: atom_id res chain seq x y z
N MET A 1 8.60 -12.18 30.01
CA MET A 1 9.09 -13.54 29.68
C MET A 1 7.90 -14.43 29.39
N TRP A 2 7.51 -14.54 28.11
CA TRP A 2 6.84 -15.69 27.47
C TRP A 2 6.62 -15.31 26.00
N VAL A 3 7.48 -15.81 25.12
CA VAL A 3 7.27 -15.77 23.67
C VAL A 3 6.49 -17.03 23.33
N PRO A 4 5.32 -16.96 22.64
CA PRO A 4 4.58 -18.16 22.26
C PRO A 4 5.47 -19.09 21.44
N SER A 5 5.61 -20.35 21.89
CA SER A 5 6.58 -21.34 21.37
C SER A 5 6.36 -21.81 19.93
N GLN A 6 5.37 -21.23 19.23
CA GLN A 6 5.12 -21.51 17.81
C GLN A 6 6.09 -20.75 16.88
N TYR A 7 6.73 -19.68 17.36
CA TYR A 7 7.72 -18.92 16.57
C TYR A 7 9.10 -19.60 16.47
N THR A 8 9.44 -20.49 17.40
CA THR A 8 10.79 -21.08 17.47
C THR A 8 10.99 -22.30 16.56
N MET A 9 9.92 -23.06 16.27
CA MET A 9 10.05 -24.28 15.45
C MET A 9 9.91 -24.04 13.94
N VAL A 10 9.16 -23.03 13.50
CA VAL A 10 8.99 -22.73 12.05
C VAL A 10 10.22 -22.02 11.46
N ASN A 11 11.01 -21.34 12.29
CA ASN A 11 12.22 -20.62 11.88
C ASN A 11 13.49 -21.48 11.81
N GLN A 12 13.50 -22.69 12.38
CA GLN A 12 14.71 -23.54 12.31
C GLN A 12 14.83 -24.25 10.96
N HIS A 13 13.74 -24.78 10.40
CA HIS A 13 13.77 -25.47 9.10
C HIS A 13 14.02 -24.54 7.90
N SER A 14 13.50 -23.32 7.95
CA SER A 14 13.69 -22.27 6.93
C SER A 14 15.10 -21.67 6.94
N ASN A 15 15.72 -21.51 8.13
CA ASN A 15 17.11 -21.07 8.24
C ASN A 15 18.13 -22.13 7.80
N ILE A 16 17.85 -23.43 7.96
CA ILE A 16 18.78 -24.50 7.57
C ILE A 16 18.92 -24.60 6.04
N ARG A 17 17.85 -24.32 5.27
CA ARG A 17 17.87 -24.45 3.80
C ARG A 17 18.36 -23.19 3.08
N LEU A 18 18.01 -21.99 3.57
CA LEU A 18 18.64 -20.74 3.12
C LEU A 18 20.15 -20.76 3.40
N ARG A 19 20.58 -21.36 4.52
CA ARG A 19 22.00 -21.67 4.72
C ARG A 19 22.52 -22.56 3.60
N ASN A 20 21.90 -23.69 3.32
CA ASN A 20 22.43 -24.64 2.34
C ASN A 20 22.52 -24.11 0.89
N GLU A 21 21.66 -23.16 0.48
CA GLU A 21 21.76 -22.49 -0.83
C GLU A 21 22.78 -21.34 -0.85
N LEU A 22 23.00 -20.65 0.28
CA LEU A 22 24.01 -19.58 0.42
C LEU A 22 25.39 -20.10 0.85
N THR A 23 25.51 -21.32 1.38
CA THR A 23 26.78 -21.94 1.79
C THR A 23 27.55 -22.58 0.64
N GLY A 24 27.00 -22.54 -0.58
CA GLY A 24 27.64 -23.09 -1.77
C GLY A 24 28.23 -22.05 -2.71
N LEU A 25 28.09 -20.75 -2.41
CA LEU A 25 28.60 -19.66 -3.25
C LEU A 25 29.53 -18.77 -2.42
N GLU A 26 30.83 -18.89 -2.68
CA GLU A 26 31.85 -18.02 -2.12
C GLU A 26 31.78 -16.63 -2.80
N PRO A 27 32.14 -15.54 -2.10
CA PRO A 27 32.26 -14.23 -2.73
C PRO A 27 33.22 -14.28 -3.93
N GLY A 28 32.70 -14.08 -5.14
CA GLY A 28 33.47 -14.15 -6.39
C GLY A 28 33.13 -15.32 -7.30
N ASP A 29 32.25 -16.23 -6.87
CA ASP A 29 31.74 -17.28 -7.76
C ASP A 29 30.98 -16.67 -8.95
N PRO A 30 31.22 -17.16 -10.18
CA PRO A 30 30.49 -16.70 -11.35
C PRO A 30 29.00 -17.04 -11.17
N PRO A 31 28.08 -16.14 -11.60
CA PRO A 31 26.66 -16.42 -11.49
C PRO A 31 26.33 -17.74 -12.19
N PRO A 32 25.44 -18.58 -11.61
CA PRO A 32 25.09 -19.86 -12.18
C PRO A 32 24.59 -19.65 -13.62
N THR A 33 25.16 -20.41 -14.56
CA THR A 33 24.78 -20.35 -15.98
C THR A 33 23.74 -21.43 -16.30
N PRO A 34 22.58 -21.09 -16.89
CA PRO A 34 22.16 -19.74 -17.27
C PRO A 34 21.70 -18.90 -16.06
N TRP A 35 22.09 -17.62 -16.03
CA TRP A 35 21.63 -16.70 -14.98
C TRP A 35 20.13 -16.51 -15.09
N LYS A 36 19.41 -16.81 -14.01
CA LYS A 36 17.96 -16.60 -13.91
C LYS A 36 17.68 -15.50 -12.89
N PRO A 37 17.01 -14.40 -13.27
CA PRO A 37 16.59 -13.38 -12.32
C PRO A 37 15.71 -14.00 -11.23
N GLY A 38 16.03 -13.71 -9.97
CA GLY A 38 15.16 -14.04 -8.83
C GLY A 38 13.96 -13.09 -8.75
N LEU A 39 12.98 -13.41 -7.90
CA LEU A 39 11.79 -12.56 -7.67
C LEU A 39 12.15 -11.09 -7.37
N TRP A 40 13.22 -10.85 -6.61
CA TRP A 40 13.70 -9.52 -6.26
C TRP A 40 14.05 -8.64 -7.46
N THR A 41 14.57 -9.21 -8.54
CA THR A 41 14.87 -8.45 -9.76
C THR A 41 13.59 -7.85 -10.34
N HIS A 42 12.49 -8.61 -10.31
CA HIS A 42 11.19 -8.13 -10.79
C HIS A 42 10.60 -7.05 -9.85
N TYR A 43 10.80 -7.17 -8.53
CA TYR A 43 10.43 -6.11 -7.60
C TYR A 43 11.12 -4.78 -7.89
N VAL A 44 12.43 -4.80 -8.19
CA VAL A 44 13.19 -3.58 -8.48
C VAL A 44 12.61 -2.86 -9.70
N VAL A 45 12.33 -3.59 -10.78
CA VAL A 45 11.71 -3.02 -11.99
C VAL A 45 10.35 -2.43 -11.66
N LEU A 46 9.52 -3.16 -10.91
CA LEU A 46 8.17 -2.70 -10.56
C LEU A 46 8.18 -1.45 -9.67
N VAL A 47 9.12 -1.37 -8.71
CA VAL A 47 9.28 -0.19 -7.83
C VAL A 47 9.75 1.04 -8.60
N GLN A 48 10.56 0.87 -9.66
CA GLN A 48 10.95 2.00 -10.52
C GLN A 48 9.76 2.60 -11.26
N ILE A 49 8.84 1.75 -11.75
CA ILE A 49 7.59 2.20 -12.36
C ILE A 49 6.72 2.91 -11.32
N PHE A 50 6.62 2.36 -10.11
CA PHE A 50 5.85 2.95 -9.02
C PHE A 50 6.27 4.38 -8.66
N GLY A 51 7.58 4.66 -8.63
CA GLY A 51 8.09 6.01 -8.38
C GLY A 51 7.49 7.04 -9.34
N ARG A 52 7.43 6.69 -10.64
CA ARG A 52 6.84 7.56 -11.67
C ARG A 52 5.32 7.69 -11.55
N VAL A 53 4.61 6.62 -11.14
CA VAL A 53 3.17 6.67 -10.83
C VAL A 53 2.90 7.63 -9.66
N LEU A 54 3.72 7.61 -8.62
CA LEU A 54 3.60 8.54 -7.51
C LEU A 54 3.86 9.98 -7.92
N ASP A 55 4.86 10.22 -8.78
CA ASP A 55 5.15 11.57 -9.30
C ASP A 55 3.98 12.12 -10.12
N LEU A 56 3.36 11.28 -10.97
CA LEU A 56 2.14 11.65 -11.70
C LEU A 56 0.99 11.99 -10.75
N ASN A 57 0.72 11.13 -9.77
CA ASN A 57 -0.33 11.37 -8.77
C ASN A 57 -0.08 12.64 -7.94
N ARG A 58 1.18 12.95 -7.68
CA ARG A 58 1.55 14.19 -7.01
C ARG A 58 1.27 15.42 -7.86
N ARG A 59 1.56 15.38 -9.17
CA ARG A 59 1.27 16.47 -10.11
C ARG A 59 -0.23 16.74 -10.24
N LEU A 60 -1.06 15.70 -10.16
CA LEU A 60 -2.53 15.84 -10.15
C LEU A 60 -3.03 16.65 -8.94
N VAL A 61 -2.40 16.48 -7.78
CA VAL A 61 -2.78 17.18 -6.54
C VAL A 61 -2.11 18.56 -6.45
N PHE A 62 -0.87 18.66 -6.92
CA PHE A 62 -0.05 19.87 -6.89
C PHE A 62 0.47 20.20 -8.30
N PRO A 63 -0.35 20.85 -9.13
CA PRO A 63 0.07 21.26 -10.46
C PRO A 63 1.28 22.20 -10.38
N SER A 64 2.29 21.94 -11.22
CA SER A 64 3.44 22.82 -11.42
C SER A 64 3.37 23.43 -12.81
N ASP A 65 3.69 24.72 -12.93
CA ASP A 65 3.78 25.42 -14.22
C ASP A 65 4.98 24.97 -15.07
N GLU A 66 5.95 24.26 -14.47
CA GLU A 66 7.17 23.81 -15.12
C GLU A 66 7.00 22.51 -15.91
N ASP A 67 6.18 21.57 -15.43
CA ASP A 67 5.93 20.29 -16.10
C ASP A 67 4.63 20.32 -16.90
N LYS A 68 4.78 20.64 -18.18
CA LYS A 68 3.68 20.80 -19.14
C LYS A 68 3.28 19.49 -19.83
N THR A 69 3.86 18.36 -19.45
CA THR A 69 3.54 17.07 -20.10
C THR A 69 2.08 16.72 -19.81
N PRO A 70 1.24 16.44 -20.82
CA PRO A 70 -0.15 16.09 -20.57
C PRO A 70 -0.28 14.87 -19.65
N ILE A 71 -1.18 14.94 -18.67
CA ILE A 71 -1.43 13.85 -17.71
C ILE A 71 -1.83 12.57 -18.45
N GLU A 72 -2.61 12.69 -19.52
CA GLU A 72 -3.09 11.58 -20.32
C GLU A 72 -1.94 10.87 -21.06
N GLU A 73 -0.97 11.64 -21.58
CA GLU A 73 0.21 11.10 -22.27
C GLU A 73 1.09 10.31 -21.30
N GLU A 74 1.35 10.89 -20.12
CA GLU A 74 2.09 10.24 -19.05
C GLU A 74 1.38 8.99 -18.51
N SER A 75 0.04 9.07 -18.36
CA SER A 75 -0.78 7.93 -17.95
C SER A 75 -0.70 6.79 -18.97
N GLN A 76 -0.73 7.11 -20.26
CA GLN A 76 -0.60 6.12 -21.34
C GLN A 76 0.78 5.47 -21.36
N ARG A 77 1.85 6.24 -21.17
CA ARG A 77 3.22 5.70 -21.10
C ARG A 77 3.36 4.72 -19.93
N LEU A 78 2.94 5.12 -18.74
CA LEU A 78 3.01 4.27 -17.54
C LEU A 78 2.13 3.02 -17.65
N ALA A 79 0.98 3.14 -18.32
CA ALA A 79 0.12 2.00 -18.61
C ALA A 79 0.85 0.94 -19.46
N LEU A 80 1.54 1.37 -20.52
CA LEU A 80 2.33 0.48 -21.37
C LEU A 80 3.49 -0.16 -20.62
N GLU A 81 4.20 0.59 -19.77
CA GLU A 81 5.27 0.05 -18.94
C GLU A 81 4.80 -1.04 -17.97
N LEU A 82 3.64 -0.85 -17.33
CA LEU A 82 3.04 -1.86 -16.45
C LEU A 82 2.59 -3.11 -17.22
N GLU A 83 1.98 -2.93 -18.40
CA GLU A 83 1.63 -4.06 -19.26
C GLU A 83 2.87 -4.83 -19.74
N ASP A 84 3.91 -4.12 -20.15
CA ASP A 84 5.18 -4.73 -20.58
C ASP A 84 5.88 -5.45 -19.43
N PHE A 85 5.83 -4.89 -18.21
CA PHE A 85 6.32 -5.57 -17.03
C PHE A 85 5.65 -6.94 -16.87
N GLU A 86 4.32 -7.00 -16.87
CA GLU A 86 3.58 -8.26 -16.71
C GLU A 86 3.83 -9.23 -17.88
N ARG A 87 3.80 -8.74 -19.13
CA ARG A 87 4.07 -9.55 -20.32
C ARG A 87 5.47 -10.15 -20.32
N ASN A 88 6.47 -9.43 -19.83
CA ASN A 88 7.86 -9.88 -19.82
C ASN A 88 8.23 -10.71 -18.59
N LEU A 89 7.31 -10.95 -17.65
CA LEU A 89 7.55 -11.90 -16.57
C LEU A 89 7.78 -13.31 -17.14
N PRO A 90 8.83 -14.03 -16.67
CA PRO A 90 9.03 -15.43 -16.99
C PRO A 90 7.78 -16.27 -16.68
N ALA A 91 7.57 -17.34 -17.45
CA ALA A 91 6.36 -18.17 -17.32
C ALA A 91 6.15 -18.73 -15.90
N ASP A 92 7.23 -19.03 -15.17
CA ASP A 92 7.18 -19.53 -13.79
C ASP A 92 7.05 -18.43 -12.72
N VAL A 93 7.09 -17.16 -13.13
CA VAL A 93 6.90 -15.98 -12.27
C VAL A 93 5.56 -15.29 -12.52
N ARG A 94 4.89 -15.56 -13.64
CA ARG A 94 3.53 -15.05 -13.89
C ARG A 94 2.53 -15.60 -12.88
N TYR A 95 1.54 -14.79 -12.50
CA TYR A 95 0.53 -15.23 -11.53
C TYR A 95 -0.30 -16.38 -12.11
N SER A 96 -0.34 -17.50 -11.40
CA SER A 96 -1.27 -18.61 -11.63
C SER A 96 -1.34 -19.47 -10.36
N GLU A 97 -2.42 -20.24 -10.19
CA GLU A 97 -2.54 -21.15 -9.05
C GLU A 97 -1.41 -22.19 -9.04
N ALA A 98 -1.01 -22.69 -10.21
CA ALA A 98 0.08 -23.65 -10.35
C ALA A 98 1.43 -23.05 -9.91
N ASN A 99 1.75 -21.82 -10.35
CA ASN A 99 2.98 -21.14 -9.94
C ASN A 99 2.94 -20.78 -8.45
N LEU A 100 1.79 -20.36 -7.92
CA LEU A 100 1.64 -20.11 -6.49
C LEU A 100 1.90 -21.37 -5.67
N ALA A 101 1.33 -22.51 -6.06
CA ALA A 101 1.56 -23.79 -5.39
C ALA A 101 3.04 -24.19 -5.40
N ALA A 102 3.72 -24.03 -6.54
CA ALA A 102 5.16 -24.26 -6.64
C ALA A 102 5.95 -23.34 -5.69
N ARG A 103 5.62 -22.05 -5.64
CA ARG A 103 6.30 -21.11 -4.73
C ARG A 103 6.00 -21.35 -3.26
N ILE A 104 4.82 -21.87 -2.92
CA ILE A 104 4.50 -22.32 -1.56
C ILE A 104 5.41 -23.50 -1.17
N ALA A 105 5.59 -24.48 -2.06
CA ALA A 105 6.49 -25.62 -1.83
C ALA A 105 7.94 -25.15 -1.61
N ASP A 106 8.36 -24.12 -2.32
CA ASP A 106 9.69 -23.51 -2.20
C ASP A 106 9.79 -22.45 -1.09
N SER A 107 8.79 -22.32 -0.21
CA SER A 107 8.75 -21.33 0.89
C SER A 107 8.86 -19.86 0.46
N THR A 108 8.62 -19.55 -0.82
CA THR A 108 8.64 -18.20 -1.40
C THR A 108 7.24 -17.66 -1.75
N GLY A 109 6.18 -18.40 -1.39
CA GLY A 109 4.79 -18.06 -1.71
C GLY A 109 4.35 -16.66 -1.30
N ARG A 110 4.75 -16.19 -0.10
CA ARG A 110 4.41 -14.82 0.37
C ARG A 110 5.05 -13.73 -0.48
N MET A 111 6.33 -13.91 -0.87
CA MET A 111 7.03 -12.97 -1.75
C MET A 111 6.45 -13.00 -3.17
N PHE A 112 6.01 -14.17 -3.64
CA PHE A 112 5.33 -14.28 -4.92
C PHE A 112 4.00 -13.51 -4.92
N VAL A 113 3.16 -13.72 -3.91
CA VAL A 113 1.89 -12.99 -3.74
C VAL A 113 2.11 -11.48 -3.68
N ALA A 114 3.06 -11.01 -2.86
CA ALA A 114 3.32 -9.59 -2.69
C ALA A 114 3.76 -8.88 -4.00
N LEU A 115 4.43 -9.58 -4.93
CA LEU A 115 4.84 -9.02 -6.22
C LEU A 115 3.60 -8.67 -7.05
N HIS A 116 2.65 -9.60 -7.12
CA HIS A 116 1.43 -9.43 -7.89
C HIS A 116 0.44 -8.48 -7.22
N LEU A 117 0.36 -8.47 -5.88
CA LEU A 117 -0.40 -7.45 -5.16
C LEU A 117 0.16 -6.05 -5.44
N GLY A 118 1.49 -5.88 -5.43
CA GLY A 118 2.14 -4.63 -5.80
C GLY A 118 1.81 -4.21 -7.24
N TYR A 119 1.86 -5.15 -8.19
CA TYR A 119 1.52 -4.88 -9.59
C TYR A 119 0.10 -4.33 -9.75
N HIS A 120 -0.90 -5.03 -9.21
CA HIS A 120 -2.29 -4.58 -9.30
C HIS A 120 -2.52 -3.28 -8.52
N HIS A 121 -1.86 -3.09 -7.38
CA HIS A 121 -1.97 -1.86 -6.62
C HIS A 121 -1.43 -0.65 -7.38
N TYR A 122 -0.25 -0.76 -8.00
CA TYR A 122 0.36 0.34 -8.75
C TYR A 122 -0.47 0.71 -9.99
N SER A 123 -1.00 -0.29 -10.70
CA SER A 123 -1.97 -0.06 -11.78
C SER A 123 -3.26 0.60 -11.28
N THR A 124 -3.74 0.21 -10.09
CA THR A 124 -4.93 0.84 -9.49
C THR A 124 -4.67 2.33 -9.21
N LEU A 125 -3.52 2.67 -8.63
CA LEU A 125 -3.12 4.05 -8.35
C LEU A 125 -2.95 4.90 -9.61
N LEU A 126 -2.46 4.31 -10.72
CA LEU A 126 -2.32 5.01 -11.99
C LEU A 126 -3.67 5.49 -12.55
N TYR A 127 -4.72 4.68 -12.37
CA TYR A 127 -6.02 4.96 -12.97
C TYR A 127 -7.03 5.57 -12.00
N TYR A 128 -6.68 5.71 -10.72
CA TYR A 128 -7.62 6.05 -9.66
C TYR A 128 -8.34 7.39 -9.90
N HIS A 129 -7.62 8.42 -10.35
CA HIS A 129 -8.19 9.75 -10.60
C HIS A 129 -9.24 9.78 -11.73
N TYR A 130 -9.23 8.79 -12.62
CA TYR A 130 -10.26 8.67 -13.66
C TYR A 130 -11.63 8.24 -13.09
N LEU A 131 -11.69 7.70 -11.87
CA LEU A 131 -12.96 7.36 -11.20
C LEU A 131 -13.75 8.61 -10.78
N GLU A 132 -13.07 9.66 -10.31
CA GLU A 132 -13.70 10.86 -9.75
C GLU A 132 -14.13 11.87 -10.83
N ASN A 133 -13.52 11.81 -12.01
CA ASN A 133 -13.63 12.89 -12.99
C ASN A 133 -14.77 12.65 -13.99
N HIS A 134 -16.02 12.88 -13.55
CA HIS A 134 -17.23 12.73 -14.38
C HIS A 134 -17.19 13.54 -15.69
N LYS A 135 -16.42 14.65 -15.75
CA LYS A 135 -16.23 15.46 -16.97
C LYS A 135 -15.37 14.77 -18.03
N LEU A 136 -14.46 13.88 -17.63
CA LEU A 136 -13.63 13.06 -18.53
C LEU A 136 -14.35 11.78 -18.97
N SER A 137 -15.46 11.42 -18.31
CA SER A 137 -16.17 10.14 -18.48
C SER A 137 -16.82 9.92 -19.86
N PHE A 138 -16.84 10.95 -20.72
CA PHE A 138 -17.40 10.89 -22.07
C PHE A 138 -16.34 10.72 -23.18
N ALA A 139 -15.05 10.83 -22.85
CA ALA A 139 -13.96 10.53 -23.78
C ALA A 139 -13.54 9.05 -23.66
N GLU A 140 -13.36 8.37 -24.79
CA GLU A 140 -13.05 6.93 -24.86
C GLU A 140 -11.83 6.47 -24.03
N PRO A 141 -10.71 7.22 -23.90
CA PRO A 141 -9.59 6.81 -23.04
C PRO A 141 -9.96 6.70 -21.56
N SER A 142 -10.83 7.58 -21.06
CA SER A 142 -11.21 7.62 -19.64
C SER A 142 -12.04 6.40 -19.24
N ARG A 143 -12.94 5.95 -20.12
CA ARG A 143 -13.76 4.74 -19.88
C ARG A 143 -12.88 3.49 -19.81
N LEU A 144 -11.87 3.39 -20.69
CA LEU A 144 -10.89 2.33 -20.64
C LEU A 144 -10.14 2.33 -19.31
N TYR A 145 -9.65 3.47 -18.84
CA TYR A 145 -8.91 3.58 -17.58
C TYR A 145 -9.76 3.33 -16.35
N ILE A 146 -11.04 3.75 -16.34
CA ILE A 146 -12.00 3.37 -15.28
C ILE A 146 -12.13 1.85 -15.22
N ASN A 147 -12.32 1.18 -16.35
CA ASN A 147 -12.46 -0.28 -16.41
C ASN A 147 -11.16 -0.98 -15.97
N ARG A 148 -9.99 -0.46 -16.36
CA ARG A 148 -8.70 -0.98 -15.89
C ARG A 148 -8.53 -0.80 -14.38
N CYS A 149 -8.90 0.35 -13.82
CA CYS A 149 -8.86 0.59 -12.38
C CYS A 149 -9.70 -0.45 -11.63
N LYS A 150 -10.96 -0.65 -12.05
CA LYS A 150 -11.86 -1.68 -11.51
C LYS A 150 -11.26 -3.08 -11.63
N TYR A 151 -10.72 -3.43 -12.80
CA TYR A 151 -10.10 -4.72 -13.05
C TYR A 151 -8.95 -5.00 -12.08
N HIS A 152 -8.01 -4.05 -11.93
CA HIS A 152 -6.86 -4.27 -11.04
C HIS A 152 -7.27 -4.34 -9.57
N ALA A 153 -8.24 -3.54 -9.11
CA ALA A 153 -8.78 -3.65 -7.75
C ALA A 153 -9.48 -5.00 -7.50
N ALA A 154 -10.21 -5.51 -8.49
CA ALA A 154 -10.85 -6.81 -8.44
C ALA A 154 -9.82 -7.95 -8.38
N ALA A 155 -8.84 -7.95 -9.29
CA ALA A 155 -7.77 -8.94 -9.34
C ALA A 155 -6.92 -8.94 -8.07
N PHE A 156 -6.60 -7.76 -7.52
CA PHE A 156 -5.96 -7.64 -6.20
C PHE A 156 -6.74 -8.41 -5.12
N SER A 157 -8.05 -8.20 -5.06
CA SER A 157 -8.92 -8.81 -4.05
C SER A 157 -9.05 -10.32 -4.26
N ASP A 158 -9.02 -10.79 -5.52
CA ASP A 158 -9.03 -12.21 -5.85
C ASP A 158 -7.71 -12.89 -5.42
N ILE A 159 -6.56 -12.22 -5.57
CA ILE A 159 -5.27 -12.70 -5.03
C ILE A 159 -5.28 -12.74 -3.49
N VAL A 160 -5.84 -11.71 -2.84
CA VAL A 160 -6.00 -11.70 -1.37
C VAL A 160 -6.83 -12.88 -0.91
N ARG A 161 -7.94 -13.21 -1.59
CA ARG A 161 -8.77 -14.37 -1.26
C ARG A 161 -7.96 -15.66 -1.24
N VAL A 162 -7.18 -15.90 -2.30
CA VAL A 162 -6.33 -17.11 -2.42
C VAL A 162 -5.22 -17.10 -1.37
N SER A 163 -4.61 -15.94 -1.10
CA SER A 163 -3.58 -15.78 -0.07
C SER A 163 -4.09 -16.09 1.33
N LEU A 164 -5.27 -15.57 1.72
CA LEU A 164 -5.88 -15.83 3.03
C LEU A 164 -6.24 -17.30 3.24
N ALA A 165 -6.61 -18.02 2.18
CA ALA A 165 -6.91 -19.45 2.25
C ALA A 165 -5.65 -20.32 2.48
N ASN A 166 -4.44 -19.75 2.34
CA ASN A 166 -3.17 -20.48 2.37
C ASN A 166 -2.16 -19.86 3.33
N ASN A 167 -2.00 -20.40 4.55
CA ASN A 167 -1.09 -19.88 5.59
C ASN A 167 0.37 -19.67 5.15
N ASN A 168 0.85 -20.44 4.15
CA ASN A 168 2.21 -20.34 3.61
C ASN A 168 2.37 -19.30 2.48
N ALA A 169 1.26 -18.73 1.99
CA ALA A 169 1.22 -17.64 1.02
C ALA A 169 0.58 -16.37 1.59
N GLU A 170 0.32 -16.35 2.89
CA GLU A 170 -0.43 -15.28 3.53
C GLU A 170 0.34 -13.95 3.52
N ALA A 171 -0.20 -12.95 2.82
CA ALA A 171 0.40 -11.63 2.66
C ALA A 171 -0.12 -10.62 3.70
N VAL A 172 -0.07 -10.99 4.98
CA VAL A 172 -0.52 -10.15 6.10
C VAL A 172 0.63 -9.25 6.57
N TYR A 173 0.82 -8.14 5.86
CA TYR A 173 1.79 -7.09 6.22
C TYR A 173 1.14 -5.71 6.09
N ASN A 174 1.60 -4.73 6.89
CA ASN A 174 1.01 -3.38 6.95
C ASN A 174 0.86 -2.71 5.56
N ILE A 175 1.85 -2.88 4.68
CA ILE A 175 1.79 -2.31 3.33
C ILE A 175 0.64 -2.90 2.51
N VAL A 176 0.41 -4.22 2.63
CA VAL A 176 -0.72 -4.88 1.98
C VAL A 176 -2.03 -4.36 2.55
N GLY A 177 -2.11 -4.07 3.86
CA GLY A 177 -3.26 -3.39 4.46
C GLY A 177 -3.59 -2.06 3.79
N HIS A 178 -2.59 -1.20 3.57
CA HIS A 178 -2.79 0.04 2.83
C HIS A 178 -3.28 -0.21 1.40
N MET A 179 -2.63 -1.14 0.68
CA MET A 179 -3.03 -1.51 -0.68
C MET A 179 -4.48 -2.00 -0.73
N THR A 180 -4.89 -2.81 0.26
CA THR A 180 -6.25 -3.34 0.40
C THR A 180 -7.28 -2.23 0.63
N VAL A 181 -6.95 -1.20 1.43
CA VAL A 181 -7.84 -0.03 1.61
C VAL A 181 -8.04 0.70 0.28
N VAL A 182 -6.96 0.93 -0.48
CA VAL A 182 -7.04 1.59 -1.81
C VAL A 182 -7.86 0.76 -2.80
N SER A 183 -7.61 -0.55 -2.91
CA SER A 183 -8.42 -1.42 -3.76
C SER A 183 -9.89 -1.45 -3.31
N SER A 184 -10.15 -1.40 -2.01
CA SER A 184 -11.52 -1.38 -1.47
C SER A 184 -12.25 -0.09 -1.80
N SER A 185 -11.60 1.07 -1.86
CA SER A 185 -12.30 2.31 -2.25
C SER A 185 -12.78 2.26 -3.70
N VAL A 186 -12.03 1.62 -4.61
CA VAL A 186 -12.49 1.36 -5.99
C VAL A 186 -13.68 0.41 -6.05
N LEU A 187 -13.67 -0.64 -5.20
CA LEU A 187 -14.83 -1.55 -5.10
C LEU A 187 -16.05 -0.85 -4.50
N VAL A 188 -15.87 0.01 -3.50
CA VAL A 188 -16.96 0.85 -2.95
C VAL A 188 -17.52 1.77 -4.03
N HIS A 189 -16.66 2.44 -4.80
CA HIS A 189 -17.10 3.22 -5.96
C HIS A 189 -17.93 2.35 -6.93
N THR A 190 -17.49 1.12 -7.19
CA THR A 190 -18.24 0.17 -8.05
C THR A 190 -19.57 -0.25 -7.44
N VAL A 191 -19.67 -0.40 -6.11
CA VAL A 191 -20.94 -0.68 -5.41
C VAL A 191 -21.90 0.51 -5.50
N LEU A 192 -21.39 1.73 -5.41
CA LEU A 192 -22.20 2.95 -5.42
C LEU A 192 -22.67 3.34 -6.82
N PHE A 193 -21.84 3.13 -7.84
CA PHE A 193 -22.06 3.68 -9.20
C PHE A 193 -22.04 2.64 -10.32
N GLY A 194 -21.76 1.36 -10.02
CA GLY A 194 -21.71 0.28 -11.01
C GLY A 194 -23.06 -0.37 -11.31
N GLY A 195 -23.08 -1.25 -12.32
CA GLY A 195 -24.28 -2.01 -12.68
C GLY A 195 -24.59 -3.15 -11.72
N ASN A 196 -25.84 -3.65 -11.72
CA ASN A 196 -26.32 -4.68 -10.78
C ASN A 196 -25.44 -5.94 -10.70
N SER A 197 -24.86 -6.40 -11.82
CA SER A 197 -23.93 -7.54 -11.84
C SER A 197 -22.58 -7.22 -11.20
N GLU A 198 -22.04 -6.03 -11.44
CA GLU A 198 -20.77 -5.57 -10.85
C GLU A 198 -20.88 -5.39 -9.33
N VAL A 199 -22.03 -4.92 -8.84
CA VAL A 199 -22.26 -4.67 -7.41
C VAL A 199 -22.13 -5.94 -6.57
N ARG A 200 -22.67 -7.07 -7.04
CA ARG A 200 -22.62 -8.34 -6.29
C ARG A 200 -21.18 -8.80 -6.10
N GLU A 201 -20.41 -8.86 -7.18
CA GLU A 201 -19.03 -9.31 -7.10
C GLU A 201 -18.14 -8.33 -6.34
N ALA A 202 -18.38 -7.02 -6.47
CA ALA A 202 -17.65 -6.01 -5.70
C ALA A 202 -17.89 -6.16 -4.19
N ARG A 203 -19.12 -6.50 -3.77
CA ARG A 203 -19.43 -6.80 -2.36
C ARG A 203 -18.71 -8.05 -1.85
N GLU A 204 -18.72 -9.13 -2.64
CA GLU A 204 -18.00 -10.37 -2.30
C GLU A 204 -16.48 -10.13 -2.15
N ARG A 205 -15.89 -9.28 -2.99
CA ARG A 205 -14.48 -8.88 -2.90
C ARG A 205 -14.20 -7.92 -1.73
N LEU A 206 -15.12 -7.01 -1.42
CA LEU A 206 -15.02 -6.15 -0.23
C LEU A 206 -15.02 -6.95 1.07
N GLU A 207 -15.84 -8.00 1.16
CA GLU A 207 -15.87 -8.90 2.31
C GLU A 207 -14.51 -9.57 2.53
N VAL A 208 -13.88 -10.06 1.46
CA VAL A 208 -12.52 -10.63 1.52
C VAL A 208 -11.50 -9.60 1.99
N ASN A 209 -11.55 -8.38 1.42
CA ASN A 209 -10.65 -7.31 1.82
C ASN A 209 -10.84 -6.94 3.29
N PHE A 210 -12.09 -6.92 3.77
CA PHE A 210 -12.40 -6.68 5.17
C PHE A 210 -11.85 -7.78 6.08
N GLN A 211 -11.96 -9.06 5.71
CA GLN A 211 -11.36 -10.16 6.45
C GLN A 211 -9.84 -10.01 6.58
N LEU A 212 -9.15 -9.63 5.49
CA LEU A 212 -7.73 -9.31 5.53
C LEU A 212 -7.46 -8.13 6.48
N LEU A 213 -8.25 -7.06 6.41
CA LEU A 213 -8.08 -5.87 7.26
C LEU A 213 -8.37 -6.14 8.74
N VAL A 214 -9.33 -7.00 9.07
CA VAL A 214 -9.61 -7.44 10.45
C VAL A 214 -8.46 -8.27 10.98
N LYS A 215 -8.00 -9.26 10.19
CA LYS A 215 -6.84 -10.07 10.55
C LYS A 215 -5.61 -9.18 10.73
N LEU A 216 -5.39 -8.26 9.80
CA LEU A 216 -4.38 -7.23 9.92
C LEU A 216 -4.63 -6.34 11.13
N GLY A 217 -5.85 -5.98 11.55
CA GLY A 217 -6.09 -5.06 12.65
C GLY A 217 -5.42 -5.48 13.96
N GLU A 218 -5.50 -6.78 14.29
CA GLU A 218 -4.80 -7.35 15.45
C GLU A 218 -3.27 -7.32 15.27
N PHE A 219 -2.79 -7.68 14.08
CA PHE A 219 -1.37 -7.68 13.74
C PHE A 219 -0.78 -6.27 13.55
N CYS A 220 -1.54 -5.31 13.04
CA CYS A 220 -1.15 -3.97 12.65
C CYS A 220 -0.86 -3.15 13.90
N LYS A 221 -1.63 -3.33 14.98
CA LYS A 221 -1.29 -2.73 16.28
C LYS A 221 0.10 -3.18 16.73
N TYR A 222 0.38 -4.48 16.65
CA TYR A 222 1.69 -5.05 16.99
C TYR A 222 2.82 -4.60 16.04
N HIS A 223 2.58 -4.63 14.73
CA HIS A 223 3.58 -4.26 13.73
C HIS A 223 3.83 -2.74 13.69
N ALA A 224 2.79 -1.91 13.86
CA ALA A 224 2.94 -0.47 14.01
C ALA A 224 3.76 -0.15 15.26
N ALA A 225 3.46 -0.82 16.38
CA ALA A 225 4.24 -0.74 17.61
C ALA A 225 5.71 -1.11 17.41
N ALA A 226 5.98 -2.31 16.88
CA ALA A 226 7.33 -2.80 16.64
C ALA A 226 8.10 -1.90 15.64
N PHE A 227 7.45 -1.43 14.58
CA PHE A 227 8.04 -0.51 13.62
C PHE A 227 8.39 0.83 14.27
N SER A 228 7.49 1.42 15.06
CA SER A 228 7.76 2.65 15.81
C SER A 228 8.89 2.48 16.81
N ASP A 229 9.00 1.29 17.44
CA ASP A 229 10.10 0.98 18.34
C ASP A 229 11.45 0.89 17.58
N ILE A 230 11.45 0.32 16.37
CA ILE A 230 12.62 0.32 15.47
C ILE A 230 13.00 1.74 15.03
N VAL A 231 12.01 2.56 14.63
CA VAL A 231 12.23 3.97 14.27
C VAL A 231 12.82 4.74 15.46
N ARG A 232 12.31 4.50 16.68
CA ARG A 232 12.86 5.11 17.90
C ARG A 232 14.34 4.80 18.08
N VAL A 233 14.71 3.53 17.93
CA VAL A 233 16.11 3.09 18.05
C VAL A 233 16.97 3.66 16.93
N SER A 234 16.45 3.72 15.70
CA SER A 234 17.14 4.30 14.54
C SER A 234 17.40 5.80 14.74
N LEU A 235 16.39 6.57 15.16
CA LEU A 235 16.53 7.99 15.46
C LEU A 235 17.49 8.29 16.61
N ALA A 236 17.56 7.40 17.61
CA ALA A 236 18.52 7.53 18.71
C ALA A 236 19.98 7.26 18.30
N ASN A 237 20.21 6.67 17.12
CA ASN A 237 21.53 6.30 16.62
C ASN A 237 21.86 7.05 15.32
N ASN A 238 22.61 8.15 15.42
CA ASN A 238 23.00 9.01 14.29
C ASN A 238 23.82 8.33 13.17
N LYS A 239 24.16 7.04 13.32
CA LYS A 239 24.87 6.23 12.30
C LYS A 239 23.97 5.20 11.59
N ALA A 240 22.71 5.06 12.02
CA ALA A 240 21.78 4.04 11.53
C ALA A 240 20.40 4.65 11.19
N GLU A 241 20.40 5.89 10.73
CA GLU A 241 19.17 6.64 10.46
C GLU A 241 18.46 6.09 9.22
N ALA A 242 17.22 5.60 9.40
CA ALA A 242 16.42 4.98 8.34
C ALA A 242 15.62 6.02 7.54
N VAL A 243 16.31 6.98 6.91
CA VAL A 243 15.71 8.11 6.20
C VAL A 243 15.49 7.77 4.73
N TYR A 244 14.56 6.86 4.44
CA TYR A 244 14.21 6.44 3.08
C TYR A 244 12.71 6.61 2.79
N ASN A 245 12.33 6.83 1.53
CA ASN A 245 10.92 7.01 1.12
C ASN A 245 10.01 5.86 1.57
N ILE A 246 10.48 4.62 1.46
CA ILE A 246 9.72 3.45 1.92
C ILE A 246 9.48 3.49 3.44
N VAL A 247 10.46 3.96 4.22
CA VAL A 247 10.32 4.12 5.67
C VAL A 247 9.34 5.26 5.96
N GLY A 248 9.37 6.35 5.20
CA GLY A 248 8.37 7.42 5.26
C GLY A 248 6.94 6.91 5.03
N HIS A 249 6.70 6.16 3.96
CA HIS A 249 5.40 5.55 3.67
C HIS A 249 4.96 4.60 4.80
N MET A 250 5.84 3.72 5.27
CA MET A 250 5.54 2.80 6.36
C MET A 250 5.28 3.53 7.68
N THR A 251 5.93 4.68 7.90
CA THR A 251 5.70 5.54 9.06
C THR A 251 4.33 6.19 9.00
N VAL A 252 3.89 6.65 7.84
CA VAL A 252 2.51 7.18 7.66
C VAL A 252 1.48 6.08 7.90
N VAL A 253 1.68 4.88 7.35
CA VAL A 253 0.77 3.74 7.53
C VAL A 253 0.75 3.25 8.99
N SER A 254 1.90 3.19 9.67
CA SER A 254 1.96 2.87 11.10
C SER A 254 1.24 3.93 11.94
N SER A 255 1.45 5.21 11.61
CA SER A 255 0.82 6.33 12.31
C SER A 255 -0.70 6.34 12.19
N SER A 256 -1.28 5.96 11.06
CA SER A 256 -2.74 5.88 10.92
C SER A 256 -3.36 4.80 11.82
N VAL A 257 -2.68 3.65 12.00
CA VAL A 257 -3.07 2.60 12.94
C VAL A 257 -2.96 3.06 14.39
N LEU A 258 -1.91 3.81 14.73
CA LEU A 258 -1.72 4.37 16.07
C LEU A 258 -2.77 5.45 16.37
N VAL A 259 -3.11 6.32 15.40
CA VAL A 259 -4.19 7.31 15.54
C VAL A 259 -5.53 6.61 15.80
N HIS A 260 -5.86 5.54 15.06
CA HIS A 260 -7.04 4.75 15.35
C HIS A 260 -7.02 4.18 16.77
N THR A 261 -5.87 3.70 17.24
CA THR A 261 -5.70 3.19 18.61
C THR A 261 -5.84 4.29 19.67
N VAL A 262 -5.40 5.53 19.38
CA VAL A 262 -5.59 6.68 20.27
C VAL A 262 -7.06 7.10 20.34
N LEU A 263 -7.79 7.04 19.22
CA LEU A 263 -9.18 7.47 19.11
C LEU A 263 -10.17 6.42 19.63
N PHE A 264 -9.90 5.13 19.42
CA PHE A 264 -10.85 4.04 19.66
C PHE A 264 -10.31 2.90 20.53
N GLY A 265 -9.05 2.96 20.97
CA GLY A 265 -8.43 1.93 21.81
C GLY A 265 -8.79 2.06 23.29
N GLY A 266 -8.49 1.01 24.06
CA GLY A 266 -8.67 1.04 25.51
C GLY A 266 -7.66 1.97 26.19
N ASN A 267 -8.01 2.51 27.38
CA ASN A 267 -7.21 3.50 28.11
C ASN A 267 -5.72 3.10 28.32
N SER A 268 -5.43 1.80 28.44
CA SER A 268 -4.06 1.27 28.58
C SER A 268 -3.23 1.32 27.29
N GLU A 269 -3.87 1.29 26.12
CA GLU A 269 -3.21 1.31 24.80
C GLU A 269 -2.91 2.73 24.33
N VAL A 270 -3.74 3.71 24.75
CA VAL A 270 -3.71 5.10 24.27
C VAL A 270 -2.40 5.81 24.59
N ARG A 271 -1.85 5.62 25.80
CA ARG A 271 -0.59 6.28 26.22
C ARG A 271 0.58 5.85 25.35
N GLU A 272 0.77 4.55 25.21
CA GLU A 272 1.85 3.96 24.40
C GLU A 272 1.70 4.33 22.91
N ALA A 273 0.46 4.36 22.41
CA ALA A 273 0.19 4.76 21.03
C ALA A 273 0.56 6.23 20.77
N ARG A 274 0.34 7.14 21.73
CA ARG A 274 0.77 8.55 21.62
C ARG A 274 2.29 8.69 21.59
N GLU A 275 2.99 7.98 22.47
CA GLU A 275 4.47 8.01 22.52
C GLU A 275 5.09 7.52 21.21
N ARG A 276 4.53 6.45 20.63
CA ARG A 276 4.96 5.92 19.31
C ARG A 276 4.61 6.84 18.14
N LEU A 277 3.46 7.49 18.21
CA LEU A 277 3.02 8.44 17.19
C LEU A 277 3.95 9.67 17.14
N GLU A 278 4.37 10.17 18.31
CA GLU A 278 5.34 11.28 18.39
C GLU A 278 6.69 10.90 17.73
N VAL A 279 7.20 9.69 18.00
CA VAL A 279 8.42 9.18 17.35
C VAL A 279 8.27 9.09 15.82
N ASN A 280 7.15 8.57 15.34
CA ASN A 280 6.87 8.50 13.91
C ASN A 280 6.84 9.90 13.27
N PHE A 281 6.24 10.89 13.95
CA PHE A 281 6.23 12.26 13.47
C PHE A 281 7.61 12.89 13.43
N GLN A 282 8.48 12.64 14.42
CA GLN A 282 9.86 13.12 14.40
C GLN A 282 10.63 12.59 13.18
N LEU A 283 10.42 11.32 12.82
CA LEU A 283 11.00 10.76 11.60
C LEU A 283 10.45 11.44 10.34
N LEU A 284 9.14 11.71 10.29
CA LEU A 284 8.53 12.41 9.15
C LEU A 284 9.03 13.87 9.03
N VAL A 285 9.27 14.57 10.15
CA VAL A 285 9.88 15.91 10.15
C VAL A 285 11.27 15.83 9.55
N LYS A 286 12.07 14.88 10.03
CA LYS A 286 13.43 14.65 9.56
C LYS A 286 13.47 14.28 8.08
N LEU A 287 12.55 13.43 7.61
CA LEU A 287 12.39 13.12 6.17
C LEU A 287 12.02 14.36 5.36
N GLY A 288 11.23 15.28 5.92
CA GLY A 288 10.88 16.56 5.29
C GLY A 288 12.08 17.47 5.03
N GLU A 289 13.15 17.38 5.84
CA GLU A 289 14.40 18.12 5.63
C GLU A 289 15.17 17.63 4.39
N PHE A 290 15.08 16.33 4.08
CA PHE A 290 15.68 15.73 2.89
C PHE A 290 14.75 15.74 1.68
N TRP A 291 13.44 15.87 1.91
CA TRP A 291 12.41 15.76 0.88
C TRP A 291 11.26 16.77 1.11
N PRO A 292 11.31 17.96 0.48
CA PRO A 292 10.37 19.08 0.70
C PRO A 292 8.88 18.76 0.48
N SER A 293 8.56 17.59 -0.10
CA SER A 293 7.21 17.13 -0.39
C SER A 293 6.41 16.66 0.81
N VAL A 294 7.05 16.39 1.95
CA VAL A 294 6.38 15.91 3.18
C VAL A 294 5.81 17.08 3.99
N THR A 295 6.32 18.29 3.77
CA THR A 295 5.93 19.54 4.46
C THR A 295 4.42 19.82 4.51
N PRO A 296 3.63 19.61 3.43
CA PRO A 296 2.19 19.86 3.45
C PRO A 296 1.38 18.89 4.36
N LEU A 297 1.85 17.66 4.56
CA LEU A 297 1.25 16.70 5.50
C LEU A 297 1.46 17.14 6.96
N MET A 298 2.52 17.90 7.23
CA MET A 298 2.89 18.38 8.56
C MET A 298 2.08 19.60 9.01
N ALA A 299 1.62 20.42 8.06
CA ALA A 299 0.82 21.62 8.34
C ALA A 299 -0.53 21.32 9.04
N LYS A 300 -1.05 20.09 8.92
CA LYS A 300 -2.26 19.63 9.63
C LYS A 300 -2.05 19.41 11.14
N ARG A 301 -0.80 19.34 11.64
CA ARG A 301 -0.50 19.16 13.08
C ARG A 301 -0.77 20.42 13.88
N HIS A 302 -0.39 21.60 13.37
CA HIS A 302 -0.59 22.86 14.09
C HIS A 302 -2.07 23.10 14.43
N THR A 303 -2.97 22.67 13.55
CA THR A 303 -4.42 22.81 13.77
C THR A 303 -4.99 21.87 14.83
N ILE A 304 -4.32 20.75 15.12
CA ILE A 304 -4.76 19.73 16.08
C ILE A 304 -4.16 19.98 17.47
N ASP A 305 -2.90 20.44 17.54
CA ASP A 305 -2.23 20.77 18.81
C ASP A 305 -2.78 22.08 19.44
N GLU A 306 -3.25 23.05 18.65
CA GLU A 306 -3.71 24.35 19.17
C GLU A 306 -5.16 24.37 19.66
N SER A 307 -6.01 23.40 19.31
CA SER A 307 -7.42 23.36 19.76
C SER A 307 -8.03 21.95 19.66
N PRO A 308 -7.75 21.06 20.63
CA PRO A 308 -8.31 19.70 20.69
C PRO A 308 -9.84 19.68 20.66
N ASP A 309 -10.47 20.71 21.24
CA ASP A 309 -11.93 20.83 21.36
C ASP A 309 -12.64 21.21 20.05
N LYS A 310 -11.90 21.63 19.02
CA LYS A 310 -12.44 22.01 17.70
C LYS A 310 -12.41 20.89 16.67
N VAL A 311 -11.84 19.72 17.00
CA VAL A 311 -11.81 18.54 16.12
C VAL A 311 -13.22 18.10 15.70
N PRO A 312 -14.25 18.10 16.57
CA PRO A 312 -15.63 17.80 16.15
C PRO A 312 -16.22 18.84 15.17
N GLU A 313 -15.86 20.11 15.32
CA GLU A 313 -16.32 21.22 14.48
C GLU A 313 -15.66 21.21 13.08
N LEU A 314 -14.39 20.82 13.01
CA LEU A 314 -13.65 20.60 11.77
C LEU A 314 -14.21 19.41 10.98
N LEU A 315 -14.57 18.31 11.67
CA LEU A 315 -15.28 17.18 11.08
C LEU A 315 -16.68 17.57 10.57
N HIS A 316 -17.36 18.49 11.25
CA HIS A 316 -18.67 18.99 10.84
C HIS A 316 -18.59 19.94 9.61
N ARG A 317 -17.54 20.76 9.48
CA ARG A 317 -17.32 21.61 8.29
C ARG A 317 -16.97 20.79 7.04
N VAL A 318 -16.21 19.71 7.20
CA VAL A 318 -15.89 18.77 6.10
C VAL A 318 -17.16 18.03 5.61
N ASN A 319 -18.09 17.71 6.51
CA ASN A 319 -19.40 17.14 6.15
C ASN A 319 -20.38 18.14 5.52
N LYS A 320 -20.21 19.46 5.72
CA LYS A 320 -21.03 20.49 5.06
C LYS A 320 -20.54 20.84 3.65
N SER A 321 -19.27 20.58 3.32
CA SER A 321 -18.75 20.74 1.95
C SER A 321 -19.18 19.61 0.99
N THR A 322 -19.85 18.57 1.50
CA THR A 322 -20.34 17.41 0.73
C THR A 322 -21.86 17.33 0.60
N THR A 323 -22.61 18.34 1.08
CA THR A 323 -24.04 18.50 0.78
C THR A 323 -24.24 19.48 -0.39
N PRO A 324 -25.05 19.15 -1.42
CA PRO A 324 -25.33 20.07 -2.51
C PRO A 324 -26.04 21.31 -1.97
N GLN A 325 -25.63 22.50 -2.40
CA GLN A 325 -26.44 23.70 -2.23
C GLN A 325 -27.68 23.56 -3.11
N ASP A 326 -28.83 23.26 -2.50
CA ASP A 326 -30.14 23.49 -3.11
C ASP A 326 -30.23 24.99 -3.43
N GLY A 327 -30.30 25.29 -4.73
CA GLY A 327 -30.61 26.62 -5.22
C GLY A 327 -32.06 26.96 -4.89
N SER A 328 -32.24 27.83 -3.90
CA SER A 328 -33.47 28.60 -3.75
C SER A 328 -33.65 29.49 -4.97
N VAL A 329 -34.67 29.16 -5.76
CA VAL A 329 -35.38 30.09 -6.64
C VAL A 329 -35.93 31.20 -5.77
N ASP A 330 -35.60 32.45 -6.09
CA ASP A 330 -36.44 33.60 -5.76
C ASP A 330 -36.40 34.59 -6.92
N ASP A 331 -37.63 34.91 -7.36
CA ASP A 331 -38.16 35.93 -8.28
C ASP A 331 -37.77 35.97 -9.77
#